data_AF-A0A2V9YKF9-F1
#
_entry.id   AF-A0A2V9YKF9-F1
#
_cell.length_a   1.000
_cell.length_b   1.000
_cell.length_c   1.000
_cell.angle_alpha   90.00
_cell.angle_beta   90.00
_cell.angle_gamma   90.00
#
_symmetry.space_group_name_H-M   'P 1'
#
loop_
_entity.id
_entity.type
_entity.pdbx_description
1 polymer ?
#
loop_
_entity_poly.entity_id
_entity_poly.type
_entity_poly.pdbx_seq_one_letter_code
_entity_poly.pdbx_strand_id
1 'polypeptide(L)'
;MADSQEIKTIVEGVIGKVFDKRIAELRKELHRGVGESLDSRVSELQLDVETGVAEMFGARVQEIRTQVARGAGSALDKQVGDLRNDIEKGVAEVVSARAQEIRSHVDQGMGEVLGARAADLRREIEATVAGIFQQRAGELQKDIERVVAETTSQRLGALRQELEKAIEGSAEKRMLELKKDVERVVGEKAEHRVEELRKDVHRMVMEVADKRAGALKQDIEKIVGETTERSLGILRKDVERVVGEVAERRVSSIRKDVEKTVAEAGQQRVQELRDDLVHRVTSELEPALKSKPAEAPVSALLDSAIHSIQDSTSQTDILRALLDGAAHFSSRVALLVIKGDSAAGWQARGFDDNNSIKKLSVDAGSGLTGRALQVHGTASGSANDFDSKFISQMGAPKTGKAWVIPLLVRDKIP
;
A
#
# COMPACT_ATOMS: atom_id res chain seq x y z
N MET A 1 39.38 -167.71 -93.95
CA MET A 1 38.63 -166.48 -94.34
C MET A 1 37.65 -166.05 -93.23
N ALA A 2 38.07 -166.06 -91.95
CA ALA A 2 37.27 -165.56 -90.80
C ALA A 2 37.90 -164.29 -90.18
N ASP A 3 39.22 -164.14 -90.21
CA ASP A 3 39.94 -163.02 -89.57
C ASP A 3 39.72 -161.63 -90.21
N SER A 4 39.32 -161.54 -91.48
CA SER A 4 39.17 -160.24 -92.16
C SER A 4 37.90 -159.49 -91.74
N GLN A 5 36.86 -160.20 -91.29
CA GLN A 5 35.64 -159.55 -90.77
C GLN A 5 35.85 -159.05 -89.34
N GLU A 6 36.68 -159.72 -88.54
CA GLU A 6 37.05 -159.26 -87.20
C GLU A 6 37.86 -157.96 -87.24
N ILE A 7 38.87 -157.87 -88.11
CA ILE A 7 39.69 -156.65 -88.24
C ILE A 7 38.83 -155.46 -88.69
N LYS A 8 37.91 -155.66 -89.63
CA LYS A 8 37.01 -154.57 -90.09
C LYS A 8 36.10 -154.08 -88.96
N THR A 9 35.55 -155.00 -88.16
CA THR A 9 34.68 -154.66 -87.03
C THR A 9 35.45 -153.94 -85.91
N ILE A 10 36.71 -154.33 -85.67
CA ILE A 10 37.60 -153.66 -84.71
C ILE A 10 37.96 -152.25 -85.21
N VAL A 11 38.34 -152.10 -86.47
CA VAL A 11 38.69 -150.80 -87.06
C VAL A 11 37.48 -149.86 -87.08
N GLU A 12 36.31 -150.32 -87.49
CA GLU A 12 35.07 -149.54 -87.46
C GLU A 12 34.66 -149.19 -86.02
N GLY A 13 34.84 -150.11 -85.06
CA GLY A 13 34.59 -149.86 -83.64
C GLY A 13 35.57 -148.87 -83.00
N VAL A 14 36.85 -148.89 -83.39
CA VAL A 14 37.87 -147.92 -82.91
C VAL A 14 37.64 -146.56 -83.55
N ILE A 15 37.39 -146.50 -84.86
CA ILE A 15 37.05 -145.26 -85.56
C ILE A 15 35.78 -144.64 -84.97
N GLY A 16 34.72 -145.43 -84.79
CA GLY A 16 33.48 -144.98 -84.13
C GLY A 16 33.74 -144.41 -82.74
N LYS A 17 34.47 -145.13 -81.87
CA LYS A 17 34.81 -144.66 -80.52
C LYS A 17 35.67 -143.39 -80.51
N VAL A 18 36.63 -143.25 -81.43
CA VAL A 18 37.48 -142.06 -81.53
C VAL A 18 36.67 -140.87 -82.04
N PHE A 19 35.82 -141.07 -83.05
CA PHE A 19 34.92 -140.03 -83.55
C PHE A 19 33.89 -139.62 -82.51
N ASP A 20 33.24 -140.56 -81.84
CA ASP A 20 32.28 -140.27 -80.76
C ASP A 20 32.94 -139.52 -79.61
N LYS A 21 34.16 -139.93 -79.21
CA LYS A 21 34.94 -139.22 -78.19
C LYS A 21 35.31 -137.81 -78.65
N ARG A 22 35.75 -137.64 -79.90
CA ARG A 22 36.11 -136.32 -80.43
C ARG A 22 34.90 -135.41 -80.60
N ILE A 23 33.76 -135.95 -81.01
CA ILE A 23 32.48 -135.22 -81.07
C ILE A 23 32.04 -134.84 -79.66
N ALA A 24 32.19 -135.71 -78.66
CA ALA A 24 31.87 -135.39 -77.27
C ALA A 24 32.80 -134.30 -76.70
N GLU A 25 34.10 -134.36 -76.98
CA GLU A 25 35.06 -133.32 -76.61
C GLU A 25 34.75 -131.99 -77.28
N LEU A 26 34.49 -131.99 -78.59
CA LEU A 26 34.11 -130.78 -79.34
C LEU A 26 32.78 -130.19 -78.84
N ARG A 27 31.79 -131.01 -78.50
CA ARG A 27 30.54 -130.53 -77.86
C ARG A 27 30.81 -129.92 -76.50
N LYS A 28 31.69 -130.51 -75.69
CA LYS A 28 32.05 -130.00 -74.36
C LYS A 28 32.83 -128.69 -74.47
N GLU A 29 33.79 -128.59 -75.38
CA GLU A 29 34.55 -127.37 -75.66
C GLU A 29 33.67 -126.27 -76.24
N LEU A 30 32.76 -126.60 -77.16
CA LEU A 30 31.79 -125.66 -77.71
C LEU A 30 30.84 -125.15 -76.63
N HIS A 31 30.25 -126.04 -75.82
CA HIS A 31 29.39 -125.63 -74.71
C HIS A 31 30.13 -124.79 -73.67
N ARG A 32 31.40 -125.11 -73.39
CA ARG A 32 32.22 -124.33 -72.48
C ARG A 32 32.58 -122.97 -73.05
N GLY A 33 33.09 -122.90 -74.28
CA GLY A 33 33.51 -121.64 -74.92
C GLY A 33 32.34 -120.71 -75.25
N VAL A 34 31.23 -121.26 -75.77
CA VAL A 34 30.00 -120.49 -75.99
C VAL A 34 29.36 -120.10 -74.66
N GLY A 35 29.38 -120.99 -73.67
CA GLY A 35 28.89 -120.71 -72.31
C GLY A 35 29.66 -119.57 -71.65
N GLU A 36 30.98 -119.67 -71.56
CA GLU A 36 31.86 -118.64 -70.99
C GLU A 36 31.76 -117.31 -71.74
N SER A 37 31.70 -117.34 -73.09
CA SER A 37 31.55 -116.13 -73.91
C SER A 37 30.17 -115.47 -73.73
N LEU A 38 29.09 -116.25 -73.66
CA LEU A 38 27.75 -115.72 -73.40
C LEU A 38 27.67 -115.16 -71.97
N ASP A 39 28.20 -115.87 -70.98
CA ASP A 39 28.15 -115.45 -69.57
C ASP A 39 28.93 -114.15 -69.34
N SER A 40 30.10 -114.00 -69.99
CA SER A 40 30.86 -112.76 -69.99
C SER A 40 30.10 -111.61 -70.65
N ARG A 41 29.47 -111.83 -71.82
CA ARG A 41 28.70 -110.80 -72.53
C ARG A 41 27.42 -110.43 -71.78
N VAL A 42 26.77 -111.39 -71.13
CA VAL A 42 25.59 -111.15 -70.29
C VAL A 42 26.01 -110.32 -69.07
N SER A 43 27.13 -110.64 -68.43
CA SER A 43 27.66 -109.87 -67.29
C SER A 43 28.04 -108.44 -67.68
N GLU A 44 28.70 -108.25 -68.83
CA GLU A 44 29.06 -106.94 -69.36
C GLU A 44 27.82 -106.11 -69.70
N LEU A 45 26.85 -106.70 -70.42
CA LEU A 45 25.57 -106.05 -70.71
C LEU A 45 24.79 -105.72 -69.44
N GLN A 46 24.79 -106.61 -68.45
CA GLN A 46 24.13 -106.35 -67.17
C GLN A 46 24.78 -105.16 -66.46
N LEU A 47 26.11 -105.11 -66.41
CA LEU A 47 26.84 -103.99 -65.82
C LEU A 47 26.58 -102.68 -66.57
N ASP A 48 26.56 -102.69 -67.90
CA ASP A 48 26.28 -101.52 -68.73
C ASP A 48 24.84 -101.01 -68.53
N VAL A 49 23.87 -101.93 -68.45
CA VAL A 49 22.47 -101.58 -68.18
C VAL A 49 22.32 -101.04 -66.76
N GLU A 50 22.91 -101.68 -65.76
CA GLU A 50 22.88 -101.20 -64.37
C GLU A 50 23.52 -99.82 -64.24
N THR A 51 24.69 -99.61 -64.85
CA THR A 51 25.41 -98.33 -64.84
C THR A 51 24.63 -97.26 -65.60
N GLY A 52 24.17 -97.56 -66.82
CA GLY A 52 23.39 -96.61 -67.63
C GLY A 52 22.06 -96.22 -66.99
N VAL A 53 21.36 -97.17 -66.36
CA VAL A 53 20.13 -96.89 -65.60
C VAL A 53 20.45 -96.05 -64.37
N ALA A 54 21.51 -96.36 -63.61
CA ALA A 54 21.92 -95.58 -62.45
C ALA A 54 22.30 -94.15 -62.82
N GLU A 55 23.02 -93.94 -63.92
CA GLU A 55 23.40 -92.61 -64.40
C GLU A 55 22.19 -91.80 -64.88
N MET A 56 21.32 -92.40 -65.71
CA MET A 56 20.09 -91.73 -66.17
C MET A 56 19.15 -91.40 -65.00
N PHE A 57 18.97 -92.33 -64.07
CA PHE A 57 18.16 -92.11 -62.89
C PHE A 57 18.77 -91.01 -62.00
N GLY A 58 20.09 -91.05 -61.76
CA GLY A 58 20.82 -90.03 -61.02
C GLY A 58 20.67 -88.64 -61.66
N ALA A 59 20.87 -88.53 -62.97
CA ALA A 59 20.69 -87.29 -63.72
C ALA A 59 19.26 -86.76 -63.62
N ARG A 60 18.26 -87.63 -63.77
CA ARG A 60 16.85 -87.24 -63.66
C ARG A 60 16.48 -86.81 -62.24
N VAL A 61 16.98 -87.49 -61.22
CA VAL A 61 16.79 -87.10 -59.81
C VAL A 61 17.42 -85.73 -59.54
N GLN A 62 18.62 -85.45 -60.04
CA GLN A 62 19.25 -84.13 -59.91
C GLN A 62 18.45 -83.05 -60.65
N GLU A 63 17.99 -83.33 -61.87
CA GLU A 63 17.15 -82.41 -62.63
C GLU A 63 15.88 -82.07 -61.85
N ILE A 64 15.13 -83.08 -61.38
CA ILE A 64 13.92 -82.91 -60.56
C ILE A 64 14.26 -82.11 -59.30
N ARG A 65 15.35 -82.42 -58.61
CA ARG A 65 15.79 -81.67 -57.41
C ARG A 65 16.01 -80.20 -57.71
N THR A 66 16.67 -79.86 -58.82
CA THR A 66 16.90 -78.46 -59.20
C THR A 66 15.62 -77.75 -59.64
N GLN A 67 14.69 -78.45 -60.31
CA GLN A 67 13.40 -77.90 -60.72
C GLN A 67 12.51 -77.64 -59.50
N VAL A 68 12.45 -78.59 -58.55
CA VAL A 68 11.72 -78.44 -57.29
C VAL A 68 12.33 -77.31 -56.46
N ALA A 69 13.66 -77.23 -56.32
CA ALA A 69 14.31 -76.14 -55.58
C ALA A 69 14.03 -74.76 -56.20
N ARG A 70 14.08 -74.63 -57.54
CA ARG A 70 13.75 -73.39 -58.23
C ARG A 70 12.26 -73.04 -58.12
N GLY A 71 11.38 -74.01 -58.34
CA GLY A 71 9.92 -73.82 -58.24
C GLY A 71 9.51 -73.40 -56.84
N ALA A 72 9.94 -74.15 -55.82
CA ALA A 72 9.68 -73.83 -54.42
C ALA A 72 10.29 -72.49 -54.00
N GLY A 73 11.55 -72.21 -54.38
CA GLY A 73 12.19 -70.93 -54.11
C GLY A 73 11.42 -69.75 -54.70
N SER A 74 11.07 -69.82 -55.99
CA SER A 74 10.31 -68.75 -56.66
C SER A 74 8.90 -68.55 -56.08
N ALA A 75 8.22 -69.64 -55.70
CA ALA A 75 6.90 -69.57 -55.10
C ALA A 75 6.94 -68.96 -53.69
N LEU A 76 7.93 -69.36 -52.89
CA LEU A 76 8.15 -68.79 -51.56
C LEU A 76 8.57 -67.32 -51.63
N ASP A 77 9.49 -66.95 -52.51
CA ASP A 77 9.92 -65.55 -52.68
C ASP A 77 8.74 -64.66 -53.10
N LYS A 78 7.87 -65.16 -54.00
CA LYS A 78 6.66 -64.44 -54.38
C LYS A 78 5.70 -64.29 -53.20
N GLN A 79 5.40 -65.36 -52.48
CA GLN A 79 4.50 -65.32 -51.31
C GLN A 79 5.04 -64.40 -50.21
N VAL A 80 6.34 -64.43 -49.95
CA VAL A 80 7.00 -63.55 -48.97
C VAL A 80 6.94 -62.09 -49.44
N GLY A 81 7.16 -61.83 -50.73
CA GLY A 81 7.03 -60.50 -51.32
C GLY A 81 5.61 -59.94 -51.24
N ASP A 82 4.61 -60.75 -51.59
CA ASP A 82 3.19 -60.37 -51.52
C ASP A 82 2.79 -60.10 -50.06
N LEU A 83 3.13 -61.00 -49.14
CA LEU A 83 2.85 -60.83 -47.71
C LEU A 83 3.52 -59.58 -47.13
N ARG A 84 4.78 -59.31 -47.52
CA ARG A 84 5.49 -58.10 -47.11
C ARG A 84 4.77 -56.84 -47.59
N ASN A 85 4.36 -56.80 -48.86
CA ASN A 85 3.63 -55.67 -49.41
C ASN A 85 2.28 -55.44 -48.73
N ASP A 86 1.56 -56.51 -48.40
CA ASP A 86 0.28 -56.43 -47.69
C ASP A 86 0.46 -55.95 -46.25
N ILE A 87 1.51 -56.40 -45.56
CA ILE A 87 1.88 -55.90 -44.23
C ILE A 87 2.27 -54.42 -44.30
N GLU A 88 3.10 -54.01 -45.25
CA GLU A 88 3.52 -52.61 -45.40
C GLU A 88 2.32 -51.69 -45.65
N LYS A 89 1.37 -52.10 -46.51
CA LYS A 89 0.13 -51.37 -46.75
C LYS A 89 -0.77 -51.32 -45.51
N GLY A 90 -1.01 -52.46 -44.87
CA GLY A 90 -1.86 -52.54 -43.68
C GLY A 90 -1.30 -51.70 -42.53
N VAL A 91 0.02 -51.72 -42.32
CA VAL A 91 0.68 -50.88 -41.31
C VAL A 91 0.53 -49.39 -41.67
N ALA A 92 0.74 -49.01 -42.93
CA ALA A 92 0.60 -47.62 -43.36
C ALA A 92 -0.84 -47.10 -43.15
N GLU A 93 -1.85 -47.91 -43.49
CA GLU A 93 -3.27 -47.58 -43.29
C GLU A 93 -3.61 -47.42 -41.81
N VAL A 94 -3.21 -48.38 -40.97
CA VAL A 94 -3.46 -48.34 -39.52
C VAL A 94 -2.77 -47.13 -38.88
N VAL A 95 -1.51 -46.87 -39.23
CA VAL A 95 -0.76 -45.72 -38.71
C VAL A 95 -1.42 -44.40 -39.14
N SER A 96 -1.84 -44.28 -40.40
CA SER A 96 -2.52 -43.08 -40.90
C SER A 96 -3.87 -42.86 -40.19
N ALA A 97 -4.68 -43.91 -40.05
CA ALA A 97 -5.96 -43.84 -39.35
C ALA A 97 -5.77 -43.42 -37.88
N ARG A 98 -4.81 -44.04 -37.19
CA ARG A 98 -4.51 -43.72 -35.79
C ARG A 98 -3.96 -42.31 -35.62
N ALA A 99 -3.12 -41.84 -36.55
CA ALA A 99 -2.63 -40.47 -36.55
C ALA A 99 -3.75 -39.45 -36.73
N GLN A 100 -4.74 -39.73 -37.59
CA GLN A 100 -5.92 -38.88 -37.77
C GLN A 100 -6.82 -38.86 -36.53
N GLU A 101 -7.06 -40.01 -35.91
CA GLU A 101 -7.83 -40.14 -34.67
C GLU A 101 -7.17 -39.36 -33.53
N ILE A 102 -5.85 -39.51 -33.35
CA ILE A 102 -5.07 -38.77 -32.35
C ILE A 102 -5.18 -37.26 -32.62
N ARG A 103 -5.02 -36.82 -33.88
CA ARG A 103 -5.15 -35.40 -34.24
C ARG A 103 -6.54 -34.86 -33.87
N SER A 104 -7.60 -35.60 -34.21
CA SER A 104 -8.97 -35.21 -33.86
C SER A 104 -9.19 -35.11 -32.35
N HIS A 105 -8.68 -36.07 -31.57
CA HIS A 105 -8.79 -36.03 -30.11
C HIS A 105 -7.98 -34.89 -29.49
N VAL A 106 -6.80 -34.60 -30.02
CA VAL A 106 -5.97 -33.47 -29.58
C VAL A 106 -6.66 -32.15 -29.90
N ASP A 107 -7.18 -31.98 -31.12
CA ASP A 107 -7.87 -30.74 -31.52
C ASP A 107 -9.12 -30.51 -30.68
N GLN A 108 -9.93 -31.54 -30.45
CA GLN A 108 -11.12 -31.46 -29.60
C GLN A 108 -10.75 -31.20 -28.14
N GLY A 109 -9.85 -32.00 -27.57
CA GLY A 109 -9.46 -31.87 -26.16
C GLY A 109 -8.78 -30.53 -25.88
N MET A 110 -7.92 -30.06 -26.78
CA MET A 110 -7.29 -28.75 -26.64
C MET A 110 -8.30 -27.62 -26.83
N GLY A 111 -9.26 -27.75 -27.74
CA GLY A 111 -10.37 -26.80 -27.91
C GLY A 111 -11.24 -26.67 -26.65
N GLU A 112 -11.61 -27.80 -26.04
CA GLU A 112 -12.40 -27.84 -24.80
C GLU A 112 -11.62 -27.26 -23.61
N VAL A 113 -10.35 -27.65 -23.42
CA VAL A 113 -9.51 -27.18 -22.31
C VAL A 113 -9.20 -25.69 -22.45
N LEU A 114 -8.79 -25.23 -23.64
CA LEU A 114 -8.51 -23.81 -23.88
C LEU A 114 -9.80 -22.98 -23.81
N GLY A 115 -10.92 -23.48 -24.34
CA GLY A 115 -12.21 -22.81 -24.26
C GLY A 115 -12.70 -22.65 -22.82
N ALA A 116 -12.64 -23.71 -22.01
CA ALA A 116 -12.98 -23.67 -20.59
C ALA A 116 -12.07 -22.69 -19.83
N ARG A 117 -10.75 -22.79 -20.03
CA ARG A 117 -9.79 -21.89 -19.37
C ARG A 117 -9.97 -20.42 -19.78
N ALA A 118 -10.28 -20.15 -21.05
CA ALA A 118 -10.58 -18.81 -21.52
C ALA A 118 -11.87 -18.26 -20.91
N ALA A 119 -12.92 -19.09 -20.76
CA ALA A 119 -14.16 -18.70 -20.10
C ALA A 119 -13.96 -18.42 -18.61
N ASP A 120 -13.18 -19.23 -17.92
CA ASP A 120 -12.87 -19.05 -16.49
C ASP A 120 -12.02 -17.80 -16.26
N LEU A 121 -10.96 -17.60 -17.07
CA LEU A 121 -10.16 -16.37 -17.03
C LEU A 121 -11.02 -15.13 -17.28
N ARG A 122 -11.95 -15.20 -18.24
CA ARG A 122 -12.88 -14.09 -18.50
C ARG A 122 -13.75 -13.79 -17.28
N ARG A 123 -14.33 -14.80 -16.63
CA ARG A 123 -15.14 -14.62 -15.41
C ARG A 123 -14.32 -14.05 -14.25
N GLU A 124 -13.10 -14.53 -14.07
CA GLU A 124 -12.19 -14.04 -13.02
C GLU A 124 -11.83 -12.58 -13.26
N ILE A 125 -11.52 -12.20 -14.50
CA ILE A 125 -11.26 -10.79 -14.87
C ILE A 125 -12.50 -9.93 -14.65
N GLU A 126 -13.68 -10.36 -15.11
CA GLU A 126 -14.93 -9.62 -14.92
C GLU A 126 -15.25 -9.42 -13.42
N ALA A 127 -15.11 -10.47 -12.60
CA ALA A 127 -15.30 -10.39 -11.16
C ALA A 127 -14.28 -9.47 -10.48
N THR A 128 -13.00 -9.56 -10.86
CA THR A 128 -11.93 -8.73 -10.29
C THR A 128 -12.13 -7.26 -10.63
N VAL A 129 -12.45 -6.96 -11.89
CA VAL A 129 -12.70 -5.58 -12.34
C VAL A 129 -13.93 -5.00 -11.65
N ALA A 130 -15.02 -5.78 -11.54
CA ALA A 130 -16.22 -5.35 -10.82
C ALA A 130 -15.91 -5.07 -9.33
N GLY A 131 -15.15 -5.94 -8.67
CA GLY A 131 -14.72 -5.77 -7.28
C GLY A 131 -13.87 -4.51 -7.07
N ILE A 132 -12.86 -4.29 -7.91
CA ILE A 132 -12.01 -3.09 -7.85
C ILE A 132 -12.84 -1.82 -8.08
N PHE A 133 -13.75 -1.84 -9.06
CA PHE A 133 -14.58 -0.68 -9.36
C PHE A 133 -15.52 -0.35 -8.20
N GLN A 134 -16.15 -1.36 -7.61
CA GLN A 134 -17.05 -1.20 -6.47
C GLN A 134 -16.30 -0.72 -5.22
N GLN A 135 -15.09 -1.23 -4.98
CA GLN A 135 -14.23 -0.76 -3.90
C GLN A 135 -13.85 0.73 -4.10
N ARG A 136 -13.35 1.09 -5.28
CA ARG A 136 -12.95 2.47 -5.58
C ARG A 136 -14.14 3.44 -5.56
N ALA A 137 -15.30 3.03 -6.04
CA ALA A 137 -16.52 3.83 -5.97
C ALA A 137 -16.93 4.09 -4.50
N GLY A 138 -16.84 3.07 -3.64
CA GLY A 138 -17.12 3.22 -2.21
C GLY A 138 -16.09 4.09 -1.48
N GLU A 139 -14.81 3.96 -1.81
CA GLU A 139 -13.74 4.83 -1.27
C GLU A 139 -13.93 6.28 -1.71
N LEU A 140 -14.19 6.52 -3.00
CA LEU A 140 -14.45 7.85 -3.54
C LEU A 140 -15.70 8.49 -2.91
N GLN A 141 -16.77 7.71 -2.70
CA GLN A 141 -17.96 8.20 -2.03
C GLN A 141 -17.65 8.66 -0.60
N LYS A 142 -16.91 7.86 0.18
CA LYS A 142 -16.49 8.24 1.54
C LYS A 142 -15.60 9.49 1.55
N ASP A 143 -14.69 9.60 0.58
CA ASP A 143 -13.84 10.78 0.44
C ASP A 143 -14.64 12.04 0.11
N ILE A 144 -15.61 11.94 -0.80
CA ILE A 144 -16.53 13.05 -1.11
C ILE A 144 -17.33 13.44 0.13
N GLU A 145 -17.91 12.47 0.85
CA GLU A 145 -18.68 12.73 2.08
C GLU A 145 -17.81 13.43 3.13
N ARG A 146 -16.56 12.99 3.31
CA ARG A 146 -15.60 13.62 4.22
C ARG A 146 -15.27 15.06 3.80
N VAL A 147 -14.90 15.28 2.54
CA VAL A 147 -14.55 16.61 2.03
C VAL A 147 -15.73 17.57 2.13
N VAL A 148 -16.94 17.11 1.82
CA VAL A 148 -18.16 17.91 1.96
C VAL A 148 -18.42 18.25 3.43
N ALA A 149 -18.27 17.30 4.36
CA ALA A 149 -18.43 17.54 5.79
C ALA A 149 -17.41 18.54 6.33
N GLU A 150 -16.13 18.36 5.99
CA GLU A 150 -15.04 19.27 6.38
C GLU A 150 -15.26 20.68 5.82
N THR A 151 -15.55 20.80 4.51
CA THR A 151 -15.78 22.10 3.85
C THR A 151 -16.99 22.81 4.44
N THR A 152 -18.07 22.07 4.72
CA THR A 152 -19.30 22.63 5.31
C THR A 152 -19.03 23.11 6.73
N SER A 153 -18.32 22.32 7.55
CA SER A 153 -17.94 22.68 8.92
C SER A 153 -17.03 23.91 8.95
N GLN A 154 -16.03 23.97 8.07
CA GLN A 154 -15.14 25.13 7.93
C GLN A 154 -15.90 26.40 7.54
N ARG A 155 -16.80 26.34 6.54
CA ARG A 155 -17.61 27.49 6.13
C ARG A 155 -18.56 27.95 7.22
N LEU A 156 -19.21 27.02 7.93
CA LEU A 156 -20.08 27.35 9.07
C LEU A 156 -19.28 27.99 10.21
N GLY A 157 -18.08 27.49 10.50
CA GLY A 157 -17.18 28.09 11.49
C GLY A 157 -16.75 29.51 11.11
N ALA A 158 -16.35 29.72 9.86
CA ALA A 158 -15.98 31.04 9.35
C ALA A 158 -17.16 32.02 9.39
N LEU A 159 -18.34 31.62 8.90
CA LEU A 159 -19.55 32.44 8.96
C LEU A 159 -19.95 32.79 10.39
N ARG A 160 -19.80 31.85 11.34
CA ARG A 160 -20.07 32.10 12.76
C ARG A 160 -19.12 33.14 13.33
N GLN A 161 -17.83 33.04 13.04
CA GLN A 161 -16.84 34.04 13.47
C GLN A 161 -17.08 35.41 12.84
N GLU A 162 -17.44 35.47 11.56
CA GLU A 162 -17.78 36.73 10.89
C GLU A 162 -19.04 37.36 11.50
N LEU A 163 -20.06 36.56 11.78
CA LEU A 163 -21.29 37.02 12.44
C LEU A 163 -21.00 37.53 13.86
N GLU A 164 -20.18 36.83 14.62
CA GLU A 164 -19.80 37.21 15.98
C GLU A 164 -19.03 38.54 15.98
N LYS A 165 -18.03 38.70 15.09
CA LYS A 165 -17.31 39.98 14.91
C LYS A 165 -18.24 41.12 14.45
N ALA A 166 -19.20 40.84 13.57
CA ALA A 166 -20.14 41.85 13.09
C ALA A 166 -21.11 42.29 14.20
N ILE A 167 -21.58 41.35 15.03
CA ILE A 167 -22.43 41.63 16.18
C ILE A 167 -21.67 42.44 17.23
N GLU A 168 -20.46 42.01 17.61
CA GLU A 168 -19.61 42.74 18.57
C GLU A 168 -19.31 44.16 18.07
N GLY A 169 -18.81 44.30 16.84
CA GLY A 169 -18.48 45.62 16.29
C GLY A 169 -19.71 46.55 16.15
N SER A 170 -20.88 46.01 15.80
CA SER A 170 -22.13 46.77 15.73
C SER A 170 -22.65 47.16 17.12
N ALA A 171 -22.58 46.25 18.09
CA ALA A 171 -22.99 46.50 19.46
C ALA A 171 -22.08 47.51 20.17
N GLU A 172 -20.76 47.40 19.99
CA GLU A 172 -19.78 48.37 20.50
C GLU A 172 -20.02 49.74 19.90
N LYS A 173 -20.19 49.83 18.57
CA LYS A 173 -20.45 51.11 17.90
C LYS A 173 -21.75 51.75 18.39
N ARG A 174 -22.83 50.97 18.51
CA ARG A 174 -24.11 51.45 19.06
C ARG A 174 -23.99 51.88 20.51
N MET A 175 -23.29 51.13 21.37
CA MET A 175 -23.06 51.54 22.75
C MET A 175 -22.26 52.84 22.84
N LEU A 176 -21.26 53.02 21.98
CA LEU A 176 -20.46 54.24 21.94
C LEU A 176 -21.29 55.45 21.49
N GLU A 177 -22.10 55.28 20.44
CA GLU A 177 -23.06 56.30 19.96
C GLU A 177 -24.08 56.64 21.05
N LEU A 178 -24.68 55.62 21.69
CA LEU A 178 -25.65 55.81 22.76
C LEU A 178 -25.03 56.52 23.96
N LYS A 179 -23.80 56.17 24.33
CA LYS A 179 -23.05 56.84 25.41
C LYS A 179 -22.84 58.31 25.09
N LYS A 180 -22.42 58.63 23.86
CA LYS A 180 -22.23 60.01 23.39
C LYS A 180 -23.54 60.80 23.39
N ASP A 181 -24.63 60.19 22.96
CA ASP A 181 -25.96 60.82 22.98
C ASP A 181 -26.47 61.03 24.41
N VAL A 182 -26.26 60.06 25.31
CA VAL A 182 -26.59 60.21 26.73
C VAL A 182 -25.76 61.32 27.37
N GLU A 183 -24.45 61.36 27.13
CA GLU A 183 -23.57 62.44 27.63
C GLU A 183 -24.06 63.80 27.13
N ARG A 184 -24.42 63.90 25.85
CA ARG A 184 -24.95 65.14 25.26
C ARG A 184 -26.29 65.55 25.89
N VAL A 185 -27.28 64.65 25.94
CA VAL A 185 -28.62 64.96 26.48
C VAL A 185 -28.57 65.25 27.98
N VAL A 186 -27.77 64.50 28.74
CA VAL A 186 -27.58 64.75 30.18
C VAL A 186 -26.86 66.07 30.38
N GLY A 187 -25.82 66.38 29.58
CA GLY A 187 -25.12 67.65 29.61
C GLY A 187 -26.05 68.83 29.32
N GLU A 188 -26.74 68.82 28.18
CA GLU A 188 -27.68 69.87 27.77
C GLU A 188 -28.81 70.06 28.81
N LYS A 189 -29.38 68.97 29.33
CA LYS A 189 -30.48 69.04 30.31
C LYS A 189 -29.99 69.47 31.69
N ALA A 190 -28.79 69.08 32.10
CA ALA A 190 -28.16 69.54 33.34
C ALA A 190 -27.85 71.04 33.25
N GLU A 191 -27.25 71.51 32.16
CA GLU A 191 -27.00 72.94 31.92
C GLU A 191 -28.30 73.74 31.92
N HIS A 192 -29.33 73.29 31.20
CA HIS A 192 -30.62 73.96 31.18
C HIS A 192 -31.25 74.04 32.58
N ARG A 193 -31.23 72.93 33.35
CA ARG A 193 -31.75 72.93 34.72
C ARG A 193 -30.95 73.82 35.66
N VAL A 194 -29.62 73.84 35.53
CA VAL A 194 -28.75 74.73 36.31
C VAL A 194 -29.06 76.19 35.99
N GLU A 195 -29.25 76.52 34.72
CA GLU A 195 -29.56 77.89 34.29
C GLU A 195 -30.98 78.33 34.71
N GLU A 196 -31.98 77.44 34.64
CA GLU A 196 -33.31 77.69 35.21
C GLU A 196 -33.27 77.89 36.73
N LEU A 197 -32.60 76.97 37.46
CA LEU A 197 -32.41 77.11 38.90
C LEU A 197 -31.71 78.41 39.25
N ARG A 198 -30.71 78.83 38.45
CA ARG A 198 -30.01 80.09 38.65
C ARG A 198 -30.94 81.29 38.47
N LYS A 199 -31.80 81.27 37.45
CA LYS A 199 -32.83 82.31 37.24
C LYS A 199 -33.87 82.33 38.36
N ASP A 200 -34.30 81.18 38.84
CA ASP A 200 -35.28 81.05 39.92
C ASP A 200 -34.70 81.49 41.27
N VAL A 201 -33.48 81.08 41.58
CA VAL A 201 -32.74 81.56 42.76
C VAL A 201 -32.54 83.06 42.67
N HIS A 202 -32.16 83.61 41.51
CA HIS A 202 -32.02 85.06 41.33
C HIS A 202 -33.36 85.78 41.56
N ARG A 203 -34.46 85.27 41.01
CA ARG A 203 -35.81 85.81 41.21
C ARG A 203 -36.24 85.77 42.68
N MET A 204 -36.05 84.64 43.36
CA MET A 204 -36.37 84.49 44.79
C MET A 204 -35.53 85.43 45.65
N VAL A 205 -34.24 85.57 45.35
CA VAL A 205 -33.36 86.52 46.06
C VAL A 205 -33.84 87.96 45.86
N MET A 206 -34.22 88.35 44.65
CA MET A 206 -34.75 89.69 44.37
C MET A 206 -36.10 89.93 45.06
N GLU A 207 -37.04 88.97 45.03
CA GLU A 207 -38.30 89.08 45.76
C GLU A 207 -38.11 89.15 47.29
N VAL A 208 -37.18 88.36 47.84
CA VAL A 208 -36.86 88.41 49.27
C VAL A 208 -36.16 89.71 49.62
N ALA A 209 -35.27 90.21 48.77
CA ALA A 209 -34.62 91.51 48.94
C ALA A 209 -35.64 92.66 48.89
N ASP A 210 -36.57 92.66 47.93
CA ASP A 210 -37.64 93.65 47.82
C ASP A 210 -38.62 93.58 48.98
N LYS A 211 -39.05 92.37 49.38
CA LYS A 211 -39.93 92.19 50.55
C LYS A 211 -39.24 92.63 51.84
N ARG A 212 -37.95 92.31 52.03
CA ARG A 212 -37.17 92.78 53.18
C ARG A 212 -36.93 94.28 53.12
N ALA A 213 -36.63 94.86 51.97
CA ALA A 213 -36.45 96.31 51.83
C ALA A 213 -37.75 97.07 52.08
N GLY A 214 -38.89 96.54 51.59
CA GLY A 214 -40.23 97.07 51.84
C GLY A 214 -40.64 96.99 53.31
N ALA A 215 -40.42 95.83 53.96
CA ALA A 215 -40.68 95.65 55.38
C ALA A 215 -39.78 96.55 56.24
N LEU A 216 -38.48 96.64 55.92
CA LEU A 216 -37.54 97.51 56.62
C LEU A 216 -37.92 98.99 56.47
N LYS A 217 -38.39 99.41 55.28
CA LYS A 217 -38.88 100.76 55.04
C LYS A 217 -40.14 101.05 55.86
N GLN A 218 -41.08 100.10 55.94
CA GLN A 218 -42.31 100.23 56.71
C GLN A 218 -42.05 100.25 58.23
N ASP A 219 -41.10 99.45 58.70
CA ASP A 219 -40.64 99.45 60.09
C ASP A 219 -39.92 100.76 60.43
N ILE A 220 -39.10 101.30 59.52
CA ILE A 220 -38.46 102.61 59.68
C ILE A 220 -39.52 103.74 59.70
N GLU A 221 -40.54 103.72 58.84
CA GLU A 221 -41.62 104.70 58.86
C GLU A 221 -42.44 104.63 60.16
N LYS A 222 -42.69 103.43 60.70
CA LYS A 222 -43.38 103.26 61.97
C LYS A 222 -42.55 103.72 63.17
N ILE A 223 -41.26 103.38 63.21
CA ILE A 223 -40.35 103.77 64.29
C ILE A 223 -40.07 105.27 64.25
N VAL A 224 -39.89 105.88 63.07
CA VAL A 224 -39.67 107.33 62.93
C VAL A 224 -40.96 108.11 63.19
N GLY A 225 -42.13 107.60 62.80
CA GLY A 225 -43.42 108.22 63.10
C GLY A 225 -43.76 108.22 64.59
N GLU A 226 -43.55 107.10 65.29
CA GLU A 226 -43.91 106.97 66.71
C GLU A 226 -42.88 107.60 67.67
N THR A 227 -41.63 107.81 67.23
CA THR A 227 -40.54 108.36 68.06
C THR A 227 -40.42 109.89 67.94
N THR A 228 -40.87 110.49 66.83
CA THR A 228 -40.76 111.94 66.62
C THR A 228 -41.88 112.74 67.30
N GLU A 229 -43.03 112.10 67.59
CA GLU A 229 -44.19 112.78 68.20
C GLU A 229 -44.25 112.63 69.74
N ARG A 230 -43.60 111.61 70.33
CA ARG A 230 -43.53 111.45 71.81
C ARG A 230 -42.29 112.07 72.45
N SER A 231 -41.20 112.25 71.70
CA SER A 231 -39.90 112.67 72.27
C SER A 231 -39.65 114.20 72.33
N LEU A 232 -40.59 115.04 71.86
CA LEU A 232 -40.52 116.51 72.03
C LEU A 232 -41.38 117.06 73.18
N GLY A 233 -42.32 116.28 73.72
CA GLY A 233 -43.23 116.74 74.79
C GLY A 233 -42.77 116.42 76.23
N ILE A 234 -42.02 115.35 76.43
CA ILE A 234 -41.72 114.82 77.79
C ILE A 234 -40.25 115.10 78.20
N LEU A 235 -39.35 115.36 77.24
CA LEU A 235 -37.94 115.69 77.52
C LEU A 235 -37.70 117.08 78.15
N ARG A 236 -38.73 117.92 78.31
CA ARG A 236 -38.61 119.23 78.98
C ARG A 236 -38.77 119.15 80.50
N LYS A 237 -39.19 118.01 81.08
CA LYS A 237 -39.54 117.94 82.51
C LYS A 237 -38.69 117.02 83.38
N ASP A 238 -37.95 116.07 82.80
CA ASP A 238 -37.23 115.05 83.59
C ASP A 238 -35.70 115.13 83.51
N VAL A 239 -35.13 116.11 82.81
CA VAL A 239 -33.69 116.44 82.88
C VAL A 239 -33.31 117.11 84.21
N GLU A 240 -34.29 117.47 85.05
CA GLU A 240 -34.05 118.05 86.38
C GLU A 240 -34.04 117.05 87.52
N ARG A 241 -34.18 115.74 87.27
CA ARG A 241 -34.25 114.75 88.35
C ARG A 241 -33.39 113.50 88.13
N VAL A 242 -32.15 113.75 87.74
CA VAL A 242 -31.01 113.34 88.56
C VAL A 242 -31.02 111.86 88.94
N VAL A 243 -30.08 111.15 88.31
CA VAL A 243 -29.25 110.13 88.96
C VAL A 243 -29.97 108.83 89.29
N GLY A 244 -29.31 107.74 88.90
CA GLY A 244 -29.48 106.50 89.64
C GLY A 244 -29.27 105.28 88.77
N GLU A 245 -28.09 104.73 88.91
CA GLU A 245 -27.91 103.28 88.99
C GLU A 245 -27.80 102.50 87.67
N VAL A 246 -26.96 101.46 87.77
CA VAL A 246 -26.78 100.33 86.83
C VAL A 246 -25.83 100.65 85.67
N ALA A 247 -24.50 100.55 85.80
CA ALA A 247 -23.68 99.49 86.38
C ALA A 247 -24.01 98.08 85.82
N GLU A 248 -23.20 97.67 84.84
CA GLU A 248 -22.44 96.40 84.85
C GLU A 248 -23.23 95.07 85.02
N ARG A 249 -23.16 94.18 84.01
CA ARG A 249 -22.46 92.87 84.06
C ARG A 249 -22.98 91.84 83.04
N ARG A 250 -22.02 91.01 82.59
CA ARG A 250 -22.08 89.73 81.81
C ARG A 250 -22.09 89.93 80.28
N VAL A 251 -20.99 89.86 79.51
CA VAL A 251 -19.71 89.11 79.58
C VAL A 251 -19.86 87.58 79.49
N SER A 252 -19.09 86.98 78.56
CA SER A 252 -18.38 85.71 78.76
C SER A 252 -19.19 84.41 78.88
N SER A 253 -19.63 83.84 77.75
CA SER A 253 -19.88 82.38 77.69
C SER A 253 -19.65 81.70 76.34
N ILE A 254 -19.28 82.41 75.27
CA ILE A 254 -19.29 81.83 73.90
C ILE A 254 -17.92 81.25 73.48
N ARG A 255 -16.86 81.39 74.28
CA ARG A 255 -15.48 81.08 73.84
C ARG A 255 -15.00 79.63 74.08
N LYS A 256 -15.82 78.68 74.56
CA LYS A 256 -15.30 77.39 75.07
C LYS A 256 -15.56 76.14 74.21
N ASP A 257 -16.44 76.18 73.21
CA ASP A 257 -16.91 74.92 72.57
C ASP A 257 -16.43 74.69 71.12
N VAL A 258 -15.51 75.50 70.59
CA VAL A 258 -15.05 75.39 69.18
C VAL A 258 -13.80 74.49 68.99
N GLU A 259 -13.07 74.12 70.04
CA GLU A 259 -11.76 73.44 69.87
C GLU A 259 -11.78 71.89 69.92
N LYS A 260 -12.92 71.23 70.18
CA LYS A 260 -12.92 69.78 70.48
C LYS A 260 -13.29 68.83 69.32
N THR A 261 -13.70 69.30 68.14
CA THR A 261 -14.38 68.41 67.16
C THR A 261 -13.69 68.23 65.80
N VAL A 262 -12.39 68.53 65.68
CA VAL A 262 -11.67 68.43 64.39
C VAL A 262 -10.54 67.37 64.36
N ALA A 263 -10.31 66.59 65.43
CA ALA A 263 -9.10 65.74 65.51
C ALA A 263 -9.28 64.22 65.29
N GLU A 264 -10.48 63.66 65.06
CA GLU A 264 -10.67 62.19 65.17
C GLU A 264 -11.40 61.50 64.00
N ALA A 265 -11.08 61.81 62.73
CA ALA A 265 -11.65 61.06 61.59
C ALA A 265 -10.68 60.88 60.39
N GLY A 266 -9.50 60.29 60.62
CA GLY A 266 -8.47 60.14 59.57
C GLY A 266 -7.76 58.79 59.44
N GLN A 267 -7.94 57.81 60.34
CA GLN A 267 -6.95 56.72 60.49
C GLN A 267 -7.47 55.28 60.30
N GLN A 268 -8.57 55.04 59.58
CA GLN A 268 -9.16 53.68 59.49
C GLN A 268 -9.39 53.11 58.08
N ARG A 269 -8.95 53.74 56.98
CA ARG A 269 -9.20 53.27 55.60
C ARG A 269 -7.97 52.90 54.75
N VAL A 270 -6.80 52.73 55.37
CA VAL A 270 -5.55 52.41 54.64
C VAL A 270 -5.17 50.91 54.74
N GLN A 271 -5.72 50.15 55.69
CA GLN A 271 -5.35 48.74 55.88
C GLN A 271 -6.22 47.69 55.18
N GLU A 272 -7.42 48.02 54.70
CA GLU A 272 -8.28 47.03 54.01
C GLU A 272 -7.86 46.77 52.55
N LEU A 273 -6.98 47.58 51.96
CA LEU A 273 -6.56 47.46 50.55
C LEU A 273 -5.26 46.65 50.33
N ARG A 274 -4.56 46.23 51.40
CA ARG A 274 -3.29 45.48 51.27
C ARG A 274 -3.44 43.95 51.25
N ASP A 275 -4.51 43.40 51.82
CA ASP A 275 -4.67 41.94 51.93
C ASP A 275 -5.30 41.31 50.67
N ASP A 276 -6.04 42.08 49.86
CA ASP A 276 -6.74 41.59 48.67
C ASP A 276 -5.84 41.38 47.43
N LEU A 277 -4.65 42.00 47.42
CA LEU A 277 -3.69 41.94 46.29
C LEU A 277 -2.74 40.73 46.36
N VAL A 278 -2.47 40.20 47.55
CA VAL A 278 -1.53 39.08 47.73
C VAL A 278 -2.19 37.72 47.44
N HIS A 279 -3.52 37.61 47.61
CA HIS A 279 -4.24 36.36 47.34
C HIS A 279 -4.48 36.09 45.84
N ARG A 280 -4.47 37.12 44.98
CA ARG A 280 -4.69 37.00 43.53
C ARG A 280 -3.45 36.63 42.72
N VAL A 281 -2.25 36.90 43.22
CA VAL A 281 -1.00 36.62 42.48
C VAL A 281 -0.51 35.18 42.68
N THR A 282 -0.81 34.56 43.83
CA THR A 282 -0.37 33.20 44.15
C THR A 282 -1.26 32.10 43.54
N SER A 283 -2.50 32.43 43.13
CA SER A 283 -3.47 31.47 42.58
C SER A 283 -3.33 31.23 41.07
N GLU A 284 -2.68 32.12 40.31
CA GLU A 284 -2.69 32.05 38.83
C GLU A 284 -1.40 31.50 38.22
N LEU A 285 -0.35 31.21 39.00
CA LEU A 285 0.97 30.82 38.48
C LEU A 285 1.43 29.37 38.74
N GLU A 286 0.61 28.51 39.33
CA GLU A 286 0.98 27.10 39.61
C GLU A 286 0.64 26.02 38.54
N PRO A 287 -0.26 26.18 37.54
CA PRO A 287 -0.51 25.09 36.58
C PRO A 287 0.52 24.99 35.44
N ALA A 288 1.42 25.96 35.26
CA ALA A 288 2.28 26.05 34.06
C ALA A 288 3.62 25.28 34.13
N LEU A 289 3.97 24.64 35.26
CA LEU A 289 5.34 24.09 35.46
C LEU A 289 5.41 22.63 35.97
N LYS A 290 4.33 21.86 35.88
CA LYS A 290 4.34 20.42 36.21
C LYS A 290 3.66 19.57 35.15
N SER A 291 4.33 19.36 34.02
CA SER A 291 4.12 18.17 33.19
C SER A 291 5.45 17.58 32.74
N LYS A 292 5.80 16.48 33.40
CA LYS A 292 6.76 15.47 32.95
C LYS A 292 6.25 14.92 31.60
N PRO A 293 7.10 14.59 30.61
CA PRO A 293 6.66 14.41 29.24
C PRO A 293 5.78 13.17 29.13
N ALA A 294 4.47 13.39 28.98
CA ALA A 294 3.62 12.47 28.26
C ALA A 294 4.09 12.49 26.80
N GLU A 295 4.13 11.31 26.16
CA GLU A 295 4.42 11.18 24.73
C GLU A 295 3.74 12.32 23.97
N ALA A 296 4.56 13.18 23.36
CA ALA A 296 4.04 14.29 22.58
C ALA A 296 3.03 13.72 21.58
N PRO A 297 1.85 14.33 21.43
CA PRO A 297 0.88 13.85 20.46
C PRO A 297 1.55 13.74 19.09
N VAL A 298 1.21 12.70 18.33
CA VAL A 298 1.82 12.41 17.01
C VAL A 298 1.90 13.65 16.11
N SER A 299 0.90 14.54 16.19
CA SER A 299 0.90 15.84 15.51
C SER A 299 2.07 16.75 15.91
N ALA A 300 2.39 16.86 17.20
CA ALA A 300 3.51 17.67 17.68
C ALA A 300 4.87 17.14 17.24
N LEU A 301 5.03 15.80 17.11
CA LEU A 301 6.25 15.19 16.57
C LEU A 301 6.39 15.46 15.06
N LEU A 302 5.27 15.39 14.32
CA LEU A 302 5.23 15.76 12.90
C LEU A 302 5.55 17.25 12.70
N ASP A 303 4.93 18.14 13.46
CA ASP A 303 5.16 19.58 13.38
C ASP A 303 6.63 19.93 13.69
N SER A 304 7.20 19.32 14.73
CA SER A 304 8.62 19.47 15.08
C SER A 304 9.58 18.98 13.98
N ALA A 305 9.27 17.82 13.37
CA ALA A 305 10.06 17.29 12.26
C ALA A 305 9.97 18.19 11.00
N ILE A 306 8.78 18.72 10.69
CA ILE A 306 8.57 19.64 9.58
C ILE A 306 9.33 20.94 9.81
N HIS A 307 9.27 21.52 11.01
CA HIS A 307 10.05 22.72 11.36
C HIS A 307 11.54 22.48 11.23
N SER A 308 12.06 21.35 11.73
CA SER A 308 13.48 21.01 11.62
C SER A 308 13.96 20.89 10.17
N ILE A 309 13.12 20.38 9.28
CA ILE A 309 13.40 20.31 7.83
C ILE A 309 13.39 21.72 7.21
N GLN A 310 12.43 22.57 7.57
CA GLN A 310 12.29 23.93 7.04
C GLN A 310 13.41 24.88 7.50
N ASP A 311 13.90 24.71 8.73
CA ASP A 311 14.97 25.52 9.32
C ASP A 311 16.37 25.10 8.83
N SER A 312 16.48 23.95 8.16
CA SER A 312 17.75 23.43 7.67
C SER A 312 18.24 24.22 6.45
N THR A 313 19.48 24.70 6.51
CA THR A 313 20.08 25.57 5.48
C THR A 313 20.92 24.83 4.44
N SER A 314 21.16 23.53 4.62
CA SER A 314 21.91 22.69 3.67
C SER A 314 21.17 21.41 3.32
N GLN A 315 21.41 20.87 2.13
CA GLN A 315 20.82 19.59 1.70
C GLN A 315 21.16 18.44 2.67
N THR A 316 22.37 18.44 3.21
CA THR A 316 22.82 17.43 4.17
C THR A 316 22.01 17.51 5.47
N ASP A 317 21.74 18.72 5.95
CA ASP A 317 20.98 18.92 7.19
C ASP A 317 19.50 18.63 7.00
N ILE A 318 18.93 18.98 5.84
CA ILE A 318 17.56 18.60 5.44
C ILE A 318 17.38 17.08 5.48
N LEU A 319 18.30 16.33 4.88
CA LEU A 319 18.22 14.87 4.86
C LEU A 319 18.44 14.24 6.24
N ARG A 320 19.27 14.85 7.10
CA ARG A 320 19.43 14.42 8.50
C ARG A 320 18.16 14.67 9.31
N ALA A 321 17.59 15.88 9.21
CA ALA A 321 16.35 16.24 9.87
C ALA A 321 15.19 15.34 9.45
N LEU A 322 15.10 15.01 8.15
CA LEU A 322 14.13 14.05 7.63
C LEU A 322 14.34 12.64 8.21
N LEU A 323 15.58 12.15 8.24
CA LEU A 323 15.91 10.85 8.80
C LEU A 323 15.60 10.77 10.29
N ASP A 324 15.90 11.83 11.04
CA ASP A 324 15.64 11.93 12.48
C ASP A 324 14.14 12.01 12.77
N GLY A 325 13.38 12.76 11.98
CA GLY A 325 11.92 12.78 12.05
C GLY A 325 11.31 11.41 11.76
N ALA A 326 11.76 10.73 10.70
CA ALA A 326 11.28 9.40 10.33
C ALA A 326 11.57 8.32 11.39
N ALA A 327 12.67 8.46 12.14
CA ALA A 327 13.04 7.54 13.22
C ALA A 327 12.05 7.54 14.40
N HIS A 328 11.18 8.55 14.51
CA HIS A 328 10.10 8.57 15.51
C HIS A 328 8.93 7.64 15.12
N PHE A 329 8.80 7.31 13.84
CA PHE A 329 7.68 6.52 13.29
C PHE A 329 8.09 5.12 12.83
N SER A 330 9.39 4.85 12.73
CA SER A 330 9.93 3.54 12.40
C SER A 330 11.08 3.19 13.34
N SER A 331 11.09 1.95 13.82
CA SER A 331 12.18 1.44 14.67
C SER A 331 13.52 1.36 13.95
N ARG A 332 13.50 1.28 12.62
CA ARG A 332 14.70 1.28 11.76
C ARG A 332 14.42 2.12 10.51
N VAL A 333 15.32 3.06 10.22
CA VAL A 333 15.22 3.88 9.01
C VAL A 333 16.61 4.12 8.43
N ALA A 334 16.72 4.05 7.11
CA ALA A 334 17.96 4.29 6.39
C ALA A 334 17.68 5.12 5.13
N LEU A 335 18.62 5.99 4.82
CA LEU A 335 18.67 6.72 3.56
C LEU A 335 19.75 6.10 2.68
N LEU A 336 19.37 5.82 1.43
CA LEU A 336 20.26 5.35 0.39
C LEU A 336 20.25 6.35 -0.77
N VAL A 337 21.40 6.49 -1.43
CA VAL A 337 21.58 7.38 -2.58
C VAL A 337 21.78 6.54 -3.82
N ILE A 338 20.93 6.78 -4.82
CA ILE A 338 20.97 6.07 -6.10
C ILE A 338 22.15 6.59 -6.92
N LYS A 339 22.96 5.66 -7.45
CA LYS A 339 24.11 5.90 -8.32
C LYS A 339 24.09 4.85 -9.44
N GLY A 340 23.49 5.20 -10.58
CA GLY A 340 23.24 4.24 -11.66
C GLY A 340 22.23 3.19 -11.21
N ASP A 341 22.59 1.92 -11.35
CA ASP A 341 21.72 0.78 -11.04
C ASP A 341 21.81 0.30 -9.58
N SER A 342 22.53 1.02 -8.72
CA SER A 342 22.65 0.67 -7.30
C SER A 342 22.33 1.83 -6.38
N ALA A 343 21.88 1.50 -5.16
CA ALA A 343 21.62 2.43 -4.08
C ALA A 343 22.66 2.23 -2.97
N ALA A 344 23.54 3.21 -2.77
CA ALA A 344 24.57 3.18 -1.74
C ALA A 344 24.03 3.76 -0.43
N GLY A 345 24.29 3.10 0.70
CA GLY A 345 23.84 3.59 1.99
C GLY A 345 24.53 4.91 2.38
N TRP A 346 23.74 5.87 2.87
CA TRP A 346 24.24 7.18 3.31
C TRP A 346 24.24 7.30 4.83
N GLN A 347 23.08 7.08 5.46
CA GLN A 347 22.92 7.21 6.90
C GLN A 347 21.72 6.42 7.39
N ALA A 348 21.75 5.96 8.64
CA ALA A 348 20.68 5.17 9.24
C ALA A 348 20.43 5.52 10.72
N ARG A 349 19.28 5.06 11.25
CA ARG A 349 18.87 5.11 12.66
C ARG A 349 18.22 3.79 13.04
N GLY A 350 18.40 3.38 14.29
CA GLY A 350 17.73 2.22 14.89
C GLY A 350 18.32 0.85 14.54
N PHE A 351 19.44 0.81 13.80
CA PHE A 351 20.21 -0.41 13.59
C PHE A 351 21.28 -0.57 14.69
N ASP A 352 21.72 -1.81 14.92
CA ASP A 352 22.73 -2.12 15.95
C ASP A 352 24.05 -1.38 15.67
N ASP A 353 24.43 -1.26 14.39
CA ASP A 353 25.47 -0.35 13.93
C ASP A 353 24.95 0.53 12.78
N ASN A 354 24.60 1.78 13.09
CA ASN A 354 24.14 2.75 12.10
C ASN A 354 25.21 3.14 11.06
N ASN A 355 26.50 2.92 11.33
CA ASN A 355 27.58 3.25 10.39
C ASN A 355 27.83 2.15 9.36
N SER A 356 27.46 0.90 9.66
CA SER A 356 27.57 -0.23 8.73
C SER A 356 26.82 0.00 7.42
N ILE A 357 25.76 0.81 7.44
CA ILE A 357 24.95 1.17 6.26
C ILE A 357 25.80 1.74 5.12
N LYS A 358 26.87 2.48 5.42
CA LYS A 358 27.73 3.12 4.41
C LYS A 358 28.53 2.13 3.57
N LYS A 359 28.67 0.89 4.04
CA LYS A 359 29.37 -0.20 3.34
C LYS A 359 28.42 -1.01 2.46
N LEU A 360 27.12 -0.75 2.54
CA LEU A 360 26.09 -1.50 1.82
C LEU A 360 25.76 -0.84 0.49
N SER A 361 25.53 -1.70 -0.50
CA SER A 361 25.01 -1.35 -1.82
C SER A 361 23.84 -2.28 -2.11
N VAL A 362 22.66 -1.70 -2.32
CA VAL A 362 21.44 -2.40 -2.69
C VAL A 362 21.24 -2.28 -4.19
N ASP A 363 20.75 -3.34 -4.84
CA ASP A 363 20.36 -3.28 -6.24
C ASP A 363 19.11 -2.41 -6.42
N ALA A 364 19.21 -1.35 -7.24
CA ALA A 364 18.10 -0.44 -7.49
C ALA A 364 17.15 -0.97 -8.57
N GLY A 365 17.54 -1.98 -9.35
CA GLY A 365 16.72 -2.57 -10.41
C GLY A 365 15.80 -3.71 -9.95
N SER A 366 15.98 -4.22 -8.72
CA SER A 366 15.27 -5.41 -8.23
C SER A 366 14.64 -5.21 -6.85
N GLY A 367 13.81 -6.17 -6.44
CA GLY A 367 13.16 -6.19 -5.13
C GLY A 367 12.20 -5.01 -4.89
N LEU A 368 12.07 -4.61 -3.62
CA LEU A 368 11.25 -3.46 -3.22
C LEU A 368 11.82 -2.13 -3.75
N THR A 369 13.13 -2.00 -3.87
CA THR A 369 13.79 -0.80 -4.40
C THR A 369 13.43 -0.59 -5.87
N GLY A 370 13.55 -1.63 -6.70
CA GLY A 370 13.16 -1.58 -8.10
C GLY A 370 11.68 -1.28 -8.29
N ARG A 371 10.80 -1.88 -7.49
CA ARG A 371 9.36 -1.56 -7.52
C ARG A 371 9.08 -0.10 -7.20
N ALA A 372 9.69 0.45 -6.15
CA ALA A 372 9.50 1.85 -5.75
C ALA A 372 9.96 2.82 -6.86
N LEU A 373 11.07 2.50 -7.54
CA LEU A 373 11.60 3.33 -8.62
C LEU A 373 10.76 3.23 -9.90
N GLN A 374 10.28 2.05 -10.27
CA GLN A 374 9.43 1.86 -11.45
C GLN A 374 8.10 2.62 -11.34
N VAL A 375 7.48 2.62 -10.17
CA VAL A 375 6.19 3.30 -9.95
C VAL A 375 6.33 4.76 -9.52
N HIS A 376 7.56 5.24 -9.33
CA HIS A 376 7.87 6.56 -8.76
C HIS A 376 7.04 6.87 -7.50
N GLY A 377 6.89 5.87 -6.62
CA GLY A 377 6.03 5.95 -5.45
C GLY A 377 6.45 4.96 -4.37
N THR A 378 5.78 5.04 -3.21
CA THR A 378 6.09 4.18 -2.07
C THR A 378 5.81 2.72 -2.40
N ALA A 379 6.80 1.85 -2.17
CA ALA A 379 6.63 0.40 -2.21
C ALA A 379 6.69 -0.19 -0.80
N SER A 380 5.80 -1.13 -0.50
CA SER A 380 5.77 -1.86 0.77
C SER A 380 5.72 -3.35 0.53
N GLY A 381 6.38 -4.14 1.37
CA GLY A 381 6.32 -5.59 1.28
C GLY A 381 7.02 -6.30 2.43
N SER A 382 7.31 -7.59 2.22
CA SER A 382 8.13 -8.35 3.15
C SER A 382 9.56 -7.81 3.16
N ALA A 383 10.21 -7.81 4.31
CA ALA A 383 11.63 -7.44 4.41
C ALA A 383 12.52 -8.35 3.55
N ASN A 384 12.10 -9.60 3.32
CA ASN A 384 12.79 -10.54 2.43
C ASN A 384 12.72 -10.12 0.96
N ASP A 385 11.75 -9.29 0.59
CA ASP A 385 11.61 -8.75 -0.77
C ASP A 385 12.48 -7.51 -0.99
N PHE A 386 13.18 -7.01 0.04
CA PHE A 386 14.00 -5.80 -0.06
C PHE A 386 15.31 -6.08 -0.80
N ASP A 387 16.27 -6.70 -0.12
CA ASP A 387 17.54 -7.16 -0.69
C ASP A 387 18.13 -8.20 0.27
N SER A 388 18.48 -9.37 -0.26
CA SER A 388 18.93 -10.49 0.57
C SER A 388 20.26 -10.20 1.26
N LYS A 389 21.19 -9.49 0.61
CA LYS A 389 22.48 -9.11 1.20
C LYS A 389 22.30 -8.12 2.33
N PHE A 390 21.39 -7.15 2.16
CA PHE A 390 21.02 -6.19 3.19
C PHE A 390 20.47 -6.90 4.43
N ILE A 391 19.52 -7.83 4.25
CA ILE A 391 18.92 -8.58 5.37
C ILE A 391 19.94 -9.48 6.06
N SER A 392 20.86 -10.12 5.32
CA SER A 392 21.92 -10.93 5.93
C SER A 392 22.90 -10.11 6.78
N GLN A 393 23.15 -8.85 6.43
CA GLN A 393 24.10 -8.00 7.16
C GLN A 393 23.44 -7.19 8.29
N MET A 394 22.24 -6.65 8.06
CA MET A 394 21.54 -5.76 9.00
C MET A 394 20.50 -6.48 9.87
N GLY A 395 20.19 -7.74 9.54
CA GLY A 395 19.14 -8.53 10.16
C GLY A 395 17.73 -8.12 9.71
N ALA A 396 16.81 -9.08 9.71
CA ALA A 396 15.41 -8.82 9.42
C ALA A 396 14.75 -7.97 10.54
N PRO A 397 13.85 -7.02 10.20
CA PRO A 397 13.07 -6.31 11.19
C PRO A 397 12.10 -7.26 11.91
N LYS A 398 11.83 -7.02 13.20
CA LYS A 398 10.93 -7.87 14.01
C LYS A 398 9.52 -8.00 13.42
N THR A 399 9.04 -6.96 12.74
CA THR A 399 7.71 -6.93 12.10
C THR A 399 7.68 -7.65 10.75
N GLY A 400 8.85 -8.00 10.18
CA GLY A 400 8.96 -8.62 8.87
C GLY A 400 8.56 -7.75 7.68
N LYS A 401 8.24 -6.46 7.90
CA LYS A 401 7.78 -5.53 6.85
C LYS A 401 8.84 -4.48 6.56
N ALA A 402 8.92 -4.05 5.31
CA ALA A 402 9.79 -2.97 4.85
C ALA A 402 9.03 -2.01 3.93
N TRP A 403 9.34 -0.72 4.04
CA TRP A 403 8.82 0.35 3.19
C TRP A 403 9.99 1.05 2.50
N VAL A 404 9.83 1.33 1.21
CA VAL A 404 10.79 2.07 0.39
C VAL A 404 10.04 3.26 -0.21
N ILE A 405 10.52 4.46 0.11
CA ILE A 405 9.92 5.72 -0.32
C ILE A 405 10.96 6.42 -1.21
N PRO A 406 10.69 6.60 -2.52
CA PRO A 406 11.59 7.31 -3.40
C PRO A 406 11.54 8.81 -3.10
N LEU A 407 12.69 9.42 -2.84
CA LEU A 407 12.83 10.85 -2.60
C LEU A 407 13.56 11.49 -3.79
N LEU A 408 12.88 12.40 -4.49
CA LEU A 408 13.49 13.20 -5.53
C LEU A 408 13.93 14.54 -4.95
N VAL A 409 15.24 14.76 -4.87
CA VAL A 409 15.76 16.08 -4.50
C VAL A 409 15.73 16.97 -5.73
N ARG A 410 14.82 17.95 -5.73
CA ARG A 410 14.75 18.99 -6.76
C ARG A 410 15.62 20.15 -6.29
N ASP A 411 16.50 20.60 -7.17
CA ASP A 411 17.43 21.72 -6.98
C ASP A 411 18.58 21.48 -5.98
N LYS A 412 19.74 22.08 -6.27
CA LYS A 412 20.86 22.15 -5.32
C LYS A 412 20.65 23.37 -4.44
N ILE A 413 20.42 23.14 -3.16
CA ILE A 413 20.52 24.20 -2.16
C ILE A 413 22.03 24.41 -1.90
N PRO A 414 22.57 25.62 -2.14
CA PRO A 414 24.01 25.90 -2.11
C PRO A 414 24.71 25.57 -0.79
#